data_AF-A0A6G1BKH2-F1
#
_entry.id   AF-A0A6G1BKH2-F1
#
_cell.length_a   1.000
_cell.length_b   1.000
_cell.length_c   1.000
_cell.angle_alpha   90.00
_cell.angle_beta   90.00
_cell.angle_gamma   90.00
#
_symmetry.space_group_name_H-M   'P 1'
#
loop_
_entity.id
_entity.type
_entity.pdbx_description
1 polymer ?
#
loop_
_entity_poly.entity_id
_entity_poly.type
_entity_poly.pdbx_seq_one_letter_code
_entity_poly.pdbx_strand_id
1 'polypeptide(L)'
;MEDLTWNCECQASSGSFGVPWRMWRLSFSSCLQPLGLMQLADNDESAHVGVVTLNLETNVFTGDSTKSFEQEIFQFQVTANFSILELELTPRGNVYGAIVLHLLGLCTSIQRLRVKLVEFL
;
A
#
# COMPACT_ATOMS: atom_id res chain seq x y z
N MET A 1 -3.49 2.02 -24.51
CA MET A 1 -3.24 1.04 -23.43
C MET A 1 -4.03 1.52 -22.23
N GLU A 2 -4.81 0.63 -21.61
CA GLU A 2 -5.88 0.97 -20.65
C GLU A 2 -5.34 1.23 -19.24
N ASP A 3 -5.96 2.17 -18.52
CA ASP A 3 -5.70 2.38 -17.10
C ASP A 3 -6.13 1.13 -16.32
N LEU A 4 -5.18 0.41 -15.74
CA LEU A 4 -5.47 -0.76 -14.91
C LEU A 4 -5.73 -0.29 -13.48
N THR A 5 -6.97 -0.47 -13.03
CA THR A 5 -7.36 -0.23 -11.64
C THR A 5 -8.08 -1.45 -11.10
N TRP A 6 -7.69 -1.89 -9.90
CA TRP A 6 -8.38 -2.95 -9.19
C TRP A 6 -8.41 -2.67 -7.69
N ASN A 7 -9.39 -3.28 -7.03
CA ASN A 7 -9.62 -3.11 -5.61
C ASN A 7 -10.05 -4.45 -5.02
N CYS A 8 -9.39 -4.88 -3.95
CA CYS A 8 -9.72 -6.11 -3.24
C CYS A 8 -10.01 -5.79 -1.78
N GLU A 9 -11.12 -6.34 -1.26
CA GLU A 9 -11.35 -6.39 0.17
C GLU A 9 -10.56 -7.56 0.75
N CYS A 10 -9.62 -7.22 1.63
CA CYS A 10 -8.76 -8.17 2.30
C CYS A 10 -9.21 -8.27 3.76
N GLN A 11 -8.95 -9.41 4.39
CA GLN A 11 -9.10 -9.54 5.84
C GLN A 11 -7.79 -9.89 6.52
N ALA A 12 -6.63 -9.63 5.90
CA ALA A 12 -5.35 -10.03 6.45
C ALA A 12 -5.06 -9.37 7.80
N SER A 13 -4.28 -10.04 8.65
CA SER A 13 -3.97 -9.55 9.98
C SER A 13 -2.52 -9.76 10.40
N SER A 14 -2.05 -8.93 11.35
CA SER A 14 -0.73 -9.08 11.97
C SER A 14 -0.76 -8.65 13.43
N GLY A 15 -0.19 -9.47 14.32
CA GLY A 15 0.02 -9.15 15.73
C GLY A 15 1.44 -8.68 16.07
N SER A 16 2.32 -8.55 15.08
CA SER A 16 3.77 -8.40 15.29
C SER A 16 4.22 -6.98 15.69
N PHE A 17 3.30 -6.01 15.71
CA PHE A 17 3.63 -4.57 15.86
C PHE A 17 3.13 -3.98 17.19
N GLY A 18 3.10 -4.78 18.24
CA GLY A 18 2.66 -4.40 19.59
C GLY A 18 1.13 -4.33 19.79
N VAL A 19 0.37 -4.22 18.70
CA VAL A 19 -1.10 -4.22 18.66
C VAL A 19 -1.58 -5.00 17.45
N PRO A 20 -2.81 -5.56 17.48
CA PRO A 20 -3.37 -6.24 16.32
C PRO A 20 -3.69 -5.25 15.21
N TRP A 21 -3.22 -5.57 14.01
CA TRP A 21 -3.44 -4.85 12.78
C TRP A 21 -4.28 -5.68 11.83
N ARG A 22 -5.15 -5.01 11.07
CA ARG A 22 -5.93 -5.59 10.00
C ARG A 22 -5.77 -4.75 8.73
N MET A 23 -5.60 -5.42 7.61
CA MET A 23 -5.67 -4.82 6.28
C MET A 23 -7.06 -5.10 5.71
N TRP A 24 -7.86 -4.05 5.54
CA TRP A 24 -9.23 -4.13 5.03
C TRP A 24 -9.31 -4.10 3.52
N ARG A 25 -8.37 -3.39 2.91
CA ARG A 25 -8.39 -3.13 1.48
C ARG A 25 -6.99 -3.04 0.94
N LEU A 26 -6.83 -3.62 -0.24
CA LEU A 26 -5.67 -3.49 -1.07
C LEU A 26 -6.14 -3.10 -2.47
N SER A 27 -5.70 -1.94 -2.94
CA SER A 27 -6.03 -1.45 -4.28
C SER A 27 -4.79 -1.05 -5.06
N PHE A 28 -4.92 -1.12 -6.37
CA PHE A 28 -3.92 -0.69 -7.32
C PHE A 28 -4.56 0.21 -8.35
N SER A 29 -3.84 1.25 -8.72
CA SER A 29 -4.18 2.08 -9.87
C SER A 29 -2.90 2.39 -10.63
N SER A 30 -2.97 2.27 -11.95
CA SER A 30 -1.93 2.74 -12.84
C SER A 30 -2.52 3.83 -13.72
N CYS A 31 -1.78 4.93 -13.86
CA CYS A 31 -2.14 5.99 -14.79
C CYS A 31 -0.92 6.33 -15.65
N LEU A 32 -1.18 6.63 -16.91
CA LEU A 32 -0.21 7.29 -17.78
C LEU A 32 -0.10 8.75 -17.33
N GLN A 33 0.98 9.12 -16.63
CA GLN A 33 1.25 10.54 -16.39
C GLN A 33 1.86 11.14 -17.67
N PRO A 34 1.26 12.20 -18.24
CA PRO A 34 1.96 12.97 -19.27
C PRO A 34 3.20 13.58 -18.61
N LEU A 35 4.39 13.33 -19.16
CA LEU A 35 5.65 13.94 -18.72
C LEU A 35 5.51 15.47 -18.79
N GLY A 36 5.22 16.09 -17.65
CA GLY A 36 5.01 17.52 -17.58
C GLY A 36 5.18 18.04 -16.16
N LEU A 37 6.26 17.67 -15.46
CA LEU A 37 6.82 18.48 -14.35
C LEU A 37 8.15 18.03 -13.72
N MET A 38 8.90 17.06 -14.25
CA MET A 38 10.29 16.83 -13.82
C MET A 38 11.21 16.62 -15.02
N GLN A 39 11.80 17.71 -15.50
CA GLN A 39 13.05 17.64 -16.25
C GLN A 39 14.17 17.33 -15.25
N LEU A 40 14.81 16.16 -15.37
CA LEU A 40 16.26 16.09 -15.52
C LEU A 40 16.66 14.68 -15.98
N ALA A 41 17.33 14.65 -17.13
CA ALA A 41 18.06 13.54 -17.74
C ALA A 41 17.28 12.33 -18.28
N ASP A 42 16.95 12.46 -19.57
CA ASP A 42 17.32 11.53 -20.65
C ASP A 42 16.51 10.22 -20.84
N ASN A 43 16.10 10.05 -22.10
CA ASN A 43 15.36 8.97 -22.75
C ASN A 43 13.88 8.75 -22.40
N ASP A 44 13.05 9.32 -23.29
CA ASP A 44 11.83 8.79 -23.90
C ASP A 44 11.31 7.43 -23.38
N GLU A 45 10.57 7.47 -22.27
CA GLU A 45 9.52 6.48 -21.98
C GLU A 45 8.48 7.16 -21.10
N SER A 46 7.21 7.10 -21.51
CA SER A 46 6.09 7.49 -20.66
C SER A 46 6.10 6.63 -19.41
N ALA A 47 6.70 7.12 -18.32
CA ALA A 47 6.84 6.35 -17.09
C ALA A 47 5.45 6.08 -16.48
N HIS A 48 4.99 4.83 -16.59
CA HIS A 48 3.79 4.39 -15.88
C HIS A 48 4.01 4.51 -14.38
N VAL A 49 3.16 5.31 -13.73
CA VAL A 49 3.19 5.44 -12.27
C VAL A 49 2.09 4.56 -11.70
N GLY A 50 2.48 3.38 -11.23
CA GLY A 50 1.61 2.52 -10.43
C GLY A 50 1.56 3.02 -8.99
N VAL A 51 0.35 3.05 -8.43
CA VAL A 51 0.06 3.40 -7.05
C VAL A 51 -0.64 2.22 -6.39
N VAL A 52 -0.15 1.83 -5.22
CA VAL A 52 -0.73 0.79 -4.37
C VAL A 52 -1.22 1.44 -3.11
N THR A 53 -2.49 1.22 -2.76
CA THR A 53 -3.07 1.74 -1.52
C THR A 53 -3.42 0.59 -0.60
N LEU A 54 -2.90 0.65 0.63
CA LEU A 54 -3.21 -0.28 1.71
C LEU A 54 -4.02 0.43 2.78
N ASN A 55 -5.23 -0.06 3.05
CA ASN A 55 -6.05 0.44 4.14
C ASN A 55 -5.85 -0.44 5.38
N LEU A 56 -5.30 0.15 6.43
CA LEU A 56 -4.90 -0.54 7.64
C LEU A 56 -5.60 0.07 8.85
N GLU A 57 -6.09 -0.82 9.72
CA GLU A 57 -6.67 -0.44 10.99
C GLU A 57 -6.02 -1.23 12.13
N THR A 58 -5.80 -0.55 13.25
CA THR A 58 -5.20 -1.09 14.46
C THR A 58 -6.24 -1.27 15.56
N ASN A 59 -5.97 -2.14 16.55
CA ASN A 59 -6.89 -2.41 17.67
C ASN A 59 -8.25 -2.97 17.22
N VAL A 60 -8.25 -3.72 16.12
CA VAL A 60 -9.44 -4.43 15.62
C VAL A 60 -9.38 -5.88 16.08
N PHE A 61 -10.54 -6.46 16.37
CA PHE A 61 -10.64 -7.90 16.59
C PHE A 61 -10.28 -8.63 15.30
N THR A 62 -9.06 -9.14 15.23
CA THR A 62 -8.60 -10.05 14.18
C THR A 62 -9.28 -11.39 14.44
N GLY A 63 -10.47 -11.61 13.85
CA GLY A 63 -11.11 -12.93 13.84
C GLY A 63 -10.24 -13.98 13.17
N ASP A 64 -10.81 -15.08 12.67
CA ASP A 64 -10.08 -16.19 12.04
C ASP A 64 -9.46 -15.86 10.65
N SER A 65 -8.93 -14.65 10.47
CA SER A 65 -8.14 -14.34 9.30
C SER A 65 -6.94 -15.27 9.24
N THR A 66 -6.95 -16.16 8.27
CA THR A 66 -5.87 -17.12 8.03
C THR A 66 -4.73 -16.51 7.22
N LYS A 67 -4.92 -15.29 6.68
CA LYS A 67 -3.98 -14.67 5.75
C LYS A 67 -3.13 -13.58 6.39
N SER A 68 -1.84 -13.61 6.09
CA SER A 68 -0.90 -12.56 6.47
C SER A 68 -0.86 -11.43 5.43
N PHE A 69 -0.25 -10.29 5.78
CA PHE A 69 -0.09 -9.17 4.84
C PHE A 69 0.74 -9.56 3.62
N GLU A 70 1.80 -10.35 3.83
CA GLU A 70 2.66 -10.87 2.77
C GLU A 70 1.85 -11.66 1.77
N GLN A 71 0.98 -12.57 2.24
CA GLN A 71 0.20 -13.43 1.35
C GLN A 71 -0.74 -12.63 0.47
N GLU A 72 -1.44 -11.61 1.01
CA GLU A 72 -2.30 -10.74 0.20
C GLU A 72 -1.48 -9.88 -0.77
N ILE A 73 -0.39 -9.24 -0.32
CA ILE A 73 0.45 -8.39 -1.17
C ILE A 73 1.08 -9.18 -2.33
N PHE A 74 1.60 -10.38 -2.06
CA PHE A 74 2.20 -11.23 -3.08
C PHE A 74 1.17 -11.89 -4.00
N GLN A 75 -0.04 -12.18 -3.52
CA GLN A 75 -1.11 -12.77 -4.33
C GLN A 75 -1.44 -11.90 -5.54
N PHE A 76 -1.39 -10.58 -5.39
CA PHE A 76 -1.75 -9.64 -6.46
C PHE A 76 -0.56 -9.18 -7.32
N GLN A 77 0.62 -9.80 -7.17
CA GLN A 77 1.85 -9.43 -7.90
C GLN A 77 2.16 -7.93 -7.85
N VAL A 78 1.76 -7.29 -6.76
CA VAL A 78 1.82 -5.83 -6.60
C VAL A 78 3.25 -5.33 -6.70
N THR A 79 4.25 -6.15 -6.34
CA THR A 79 5.67 -5.80 -6.22
C THR A 79 6.39 -5.37 -7.50
N ALA A 80 5.84 -5.67 -8.70
CA ALA A 80 6.56 -5.47 -9.95
C ALA A 80 6.27 -4.13 -10.65
N ASN A 81 5.07 -3.55 -10.49
CA ASN A 81 4.58 -2.50 -11.40
C ASN A 81 4.06 -1.25 -10.67
N PHE A 82 4.71 -0.84 -9.59
CA PHE A 82 4.35 0.39 -8.88
C PHE A 82 5.57 1.10 -8.31
N SER A 83 5.45 2.42 -8.20
CA SER A 83 6.48 3.29 -7.63
C SER A 83 5.98 4.06 -6.42
N ILE A 84 4.67 4.06 -6.14
CA ILE A 84 4.08 4.78 -5.02
C ILE A 84 3.33 3.82 -4.09
N LEU A 85 3.80 3.68 -2.85
CA LEU A 85 3.06 3.03 -1.78
C LEU A 85 2.27 4.09 -1.00
N GLU A 86 0.97 3.92 -0.92
CA GLU A 86 0.08 4.73 -0.11
C GLU A 86 -0.51 3.90 1.04
N LEU A 87 -0.32 4.38 2.26
CA LEU A 87 -0.80 3.74 3.47
C LEU A 87 -1.88 4.63 4.08
N GLU A 88 -3.11 4.13 4.11
CA GLU A 88 -4.23 4.75 4.81
C GLU A 88 -4.37 4.09 6.17
N LEU A 89 -3.97 4.81 7.22
CA LEU A 89 -3.95 4.31 8.59
C LEU A 89 -5.07 4.95 9.39
N THR A 90 -5.95 4.16 9.96
CA THR A 90 -6.94 4.65 10.92
C THR A 90 -6.28 4.77 12.30
N PRO A 91 -6.08 5.98 12.83
CA PRO A 91 -5.33 6.17 14.05
C PRO A 91 -6.16 5.81 15.28
N ARG A 92 -5.62 4.98 16.16
CA ARG A 92 -6.21 4.70 17.49
C ARG A 92 -5.20 4.85 18.63
N GLY A 93 -4.33 5.86 18.50
CA GLY A 93 -3.31 6.20 19.52
C GLY A 93 -2.03 5.35 19.47
N ASN A 94 -1.82 4.55 18.41
CA ASN A 94 -0.66 3.66 18.30
C ASN A 94 0.43 4.25 17.40
N VAL A 95 1.66 3.79 17.61
CA VAL A 95 2.80 4.14 16.76
C VAL A 95 2.80 3.27 15.49
N TYR A 96 2.97 3.89 14.32
CA TYR A 96 2.89 3.21 13.02
C TYR A 96 4.25 2.81 12.44
N GLY A 97 5.35 3.25 13.03
CA GLY A 97 6.69 3.09 12.46
C GLY A 97 7.04 1.63 12.12
N ALA A 98 6.72 0.69 13.01
CA ALA A 98 7.04 -0.72 12.81
C ALA A 98 6.29 -1.34 11.63
N ILE A 99 4.98 -1.10 11.51
CA ILE A 99 4.18 -1.62 10.39
C ILE A 99 4.56 -0.95 9.06
N VAL A 100 4.84 0.35 9.08
CA VAL A 100 5.31 1.07 7.89
C VAL A 100 6.64 0.49 7.41
N LEU A 101 7.61 0.31 8.30
CA LEU A 101 8.91 -0.29 7.97
C LEU A 101 8.78 -1.72 7.44
N HIS A 102 7.88 -2.52 8.03
CA HIS A 102 7.60 -3.88 7.55
C HIS A 102 7.08 -3.88 6.11
N LEU A 103 6.09 -3.04 5.81
CA LEU A 103 5.52 -2.92 4.47
C LEU A 103 6.53 -2.38 3.45
N LEU A 104 7.40 -1.45 3.85
CA LEU A 104 8.53 -1.02 3.03
C LEU A 104 9.49 -2.16 2.69
N GLY A 105 9.72 -3.08 3.64
CA GLY A 105 10.51 -4.28 3.40
C GLY A 105 9.88 -5.24 2.39
N LEU A 106 8.54 -5.26 2.29
CA LEU A 106 7.81 -6.06 1.29
C LEU A 106 7.73 -5.36 -0.08
N CYS A 107 7.78 -4.03 -0.08
CA CYS A 107 7.60 -3.18 -1.24
C CYS A 107 8.90 -2.46 -1.62
N THR A 108 9.91 -3.20 -2.07
CA THR A 108 11.27 -2.67 -2.27
C THR A 108 11.43 -1.78 -3.52
N SER A 109 10.55 -1.91 -4.51
CA SER A 109 10.60 -1.15 -5.77
C SER A 109 10.07 0.29 -5.67
N ILE A 110 9.61 0.71 -4.48
CA ILE A 110 8.95 1.99 -4.33
C ILE A 110 9.93 3.17 -4.43
N GLN A 111 9.45 4.27 -5.01
CA GLN A 111 10.17 5.54 -5.08
C GLN A 111 9.54 6.59 -4.16
N ARG A 112 8.27 6.41 -3.80
CA ARG A 112 7.52 7.33 -2.97
C ARG A 112 6.63 6.59 -1.98
N LEU A 113 6.74 6.97 -0.71
CA LEU A 113 5.80 6.58 0.34
C LEU A 113 4.86 7.75 0.64
N ARG A 114 3.57 7.46 0.73
CA ARG A 114 2.54 8.37 1.24
C ARG A 114 1.88 7.70 2.45
N VAL A 115 1.81 8.41 3.56
CA VAL A 115 1.09 7.95 4.75
C VAL A 115 -0.02 8.94 5.03
N LYS A 116 -1.26 8.47 5.04
CA LYS A 116 -2.46 9.24 5.33
C LYS A 116 -3.07 8.71 6.62
N LEU A 117 -3.33 9.61 7.57
CA LEU A 117 -4.10 9.27 8.76
C LEU A 117 -5.58 9.55 8.47
N VAL A 118 -6.42 8.52 8.56
CA VAL A 118 -7.85 8.61 8.28
C VAL A 118 -8.62 8.62 9.59
N GLU A 119 -9.10 9.79 10.02
CA GLU A 119 -9.93 9.92 11.21
C GLU A 119 -11.40 9.59 10.86
N PHE A 120 -12.02 8.68 11.63
CA PHE A 120 -13.47 8.53 11.63
C PHE A 120 -14.04 9.51 12.66
N LEU A 121 -14.77 10.52 12.18
CA LEU A 121 -15.57 11.46 12.99
C LEU A 121 -16.85 10.79 13.51
#